data_AF-A0A519MDK3-F1
#
_entry.id   AF-A0A519MDK3-F1
#
_cell.length_a   1.000
_cell.length_b   1.000
_cell.length_c   1.000
_cell.angle_alpha   90.00
_cell.angle_beta   90.00
_cell.angle_gamma   90.00
#
_symmetry.space_group_name_H-M   'P 1'
#
loop_
_entity.id
_entity.type
_entity.pdbx_description
1 polymer ?
#
loop_
_entity_poly.entity_id
_entity_poly.type
_entity_poly.pdbx_seq_one_letter_code
_entity_poly.pdbx_strand_id
1 'polypeptide(L)' 'MGFFDFMTEDIAIDLGTANTLIIHNDKVVIDSPSIVARDRA' A
#
# COMPACT_ATOMS: atom_id res chain seq x y z
N MET A 1 23.98 -5.07 4.50
CA MET A 1 23.46 -4.00 5.38
C MET A 1 24.29 -2.76 5.13
N GLY A 2 23.77 -1.85 4.32
CA GLY A 2 24.44 -0.59 3.96
C GLY A 2 23.94 0.56 4.83
N PHE A 3 24.74 1.62 4.93
CA PHE A 3 24.47 2.84 5.71
C PHE A 3 23.14 3.56 5.35
N PHE A 4 22.46 3.11 4.31
CA PHE A 4 21.29 3.74 3.69
C PHE A 4 20.04 2.86 3.69
N ASP A 5 20.00 1.74 4.43
CA ASP A 5 18.81 0.87 4.51
C ASP A 5 17.55 1.63 4.95
N PHE A 6 17.69 2.68 5.76
CA PHE A 6 16.58 3.52 6.19
C PHE A 6 15.90 4.31 5.05
N MET A 7 16.51 4.37 3.86
CA MET A 7 15.91 5.03 2.68
C MET A 7 15.10 4.08 1.81
N THR A 8 15.15 2.78 2.10
CA THR A 8 14.41 1.75 1.37
C THR A 8 13.51 1.02 2.34
N GLU A 9 12.19 1.17 2.18
CA GLU A 9 11.20 0.48 2.98
C GLU A 9 10.53 -0.60 2.15
N ASP A 10 10.48 -1.81 2.69
CA ASP A 10 9.77 -2.92 2.07
C ASP A 10 8.27 -2.82 2.41
N ILE A 11 7.45 -2.84 1.37
CA ILE A 11 5.99 -2.87 1.46
C ILE A 11 5.45 -3.99 0.58
N ALA A 12 4.42 -4.68 1.06
CA ALA A 12 3.62 -5.56 0.24
C ALA A 12 2.26 -4.90 -0.04
N ILE A 13 1.83 -4.94 -1.29
CA ILE A 13 0.58 -4.33 -1.75
C ILE A 13 -0.29 -5.43 -2.35
N ASP A 14 -1.47 -5.63 -1.78
CA ASP A 14 -2.52 -6.48 -2.35
C ASP A 14 -3.54 -5.61 -3.08
N LEU A 15 -3.65 -5.79 -4.39
CA LEU A 15 -4.54 -5.04 -5.28
C LEU A 15 -5.79 -5.86 -5.60
N GLY A 16 -6.64 -6.01 -4.59
CA GLY A 16 -7.94 -6.65 -4.73
C GLY A 16 -8.93 -5.80 -5.52
N THR A 17 -9.94 -6.46 -6.10
CA THR A 17 -11.00 -5.80 -6.87
C THR A 17 -11.89 -4.90 -6.00
N ALA A 18 -12.10 -5.27 -4.74
CA ALA A 18 -12.92 -4.52 -3.78
C ALA A 18 -12.08 -3.68 -2.81
N ASN A 19 -10.96 -4.22 -2.32
CA ASN A 19 -10.10 -3.59 -1.32
C ASN A 19 -8.64 -3.60 -1.77
N THR A 20 -7.90 -2.57 -1.35
CA THR A 20 -6.44 -2.49 -1.44
C THR A 20 -5.89 -2.59 -0.02
N LEU A 21 -4.96 -3.51 0.19
CA LEU A 21 -4.25 -3.66 1.46
C LEU A 21 -2.78 -3.27 1.29
N ILE A 22 -2.24 -2.53 2.24
CA ILE A 22 -0.79 -2.26 2.33
C ILE A 22 -0.28 -2.87 3.63
N ILE A 23 0.77 -3.67 3.50
CA ILE A 23 1.43 -4.35 4.62
C ILE A 23 2.84 -3.80 4.74
N HIS A 24 3.21 -3.44 5.96
CA HIS A 24 4.55 -2.97 6.32
C HIS A 24 4.93 -3.53 7.68
N ASN A 25 6.16 -4.04 7.82
CA ASN A 25 6.65 -4.72 9.03
C ASN A 25 5.66 -5.79 9.54
N ASP A 26 5.20 -6.66 8.63
CA ASP A 26 4.24 -7.75 8.88
C ASP A 26 2.88 -7.31 9.46
N LYS A 27 2.52 -6.03 9.30
CA LYS A 27 1.26 -5.47 9.78
C LYS A 27 0.50 -4.82 8.63
N VAL A 28 -0.81 -5.04 8.60
CA VAL A 28 -1.71 -4.29 7.73
C VAL A 28 -1.77 -2.85 8.24
N VAL A 29 -1.23 -1.92 7.44
CA VAL A 29 -1.21 -0.49 7.77
C VAL A 29 -2.28 0.29 7.01
N ILE A 30 -2.78 -0.25 5.89
CA ILE A 30 -3.90 0.30 5.13
C ILE A 30 -4.85 -0.83 4.74
N ASP A 31 -6.14 -0.60 4.95
CA ASP A 31 -7.26 -1.35 4.37
C ASP A 31 -8.28 -0.32 3.87
N SER A 32 -8.51 -0.30 2.57
CA SER A 32 -9.37 0.70 1.94
C SER A 32 -10.05 0.16 0.70
N PRO A 33 -11.23 0.68 0.33
CA PRO A 33 -11.87 0.33 -0.94
C PRO A 33 -10.99 0.65 -2.15
N SER A 34 -10.91 -0.27 -3.12
CA SER A 34 -10.24 -0.11 -4.41
C SER A 34 -11.09 0.74 -5.38
N ILE A 35 -11.39 1.99 -5.00
CA ILE A 35 -12.32 2.86 -5.71
C ILE A 35 -11.68 4.22 -5.98
N VAL A 36 -11.84 4.72 -7.20
CA VAL A 36 -11.47 6.10 -7.57
C VAL A 36 -12.73 6.84 -8.02
N ALA A 37 -13.10 7.90 -7.31
CA ALA A 37 -14.13 8.82 -7.78
C ALA A 37 -13.58 9.64 -8.95
N ARG A 38 -14.33 9.69 -10.06
CA ARG A 38 -13.97 10.50 -11.23
C ARG A 38 -15.05 11.53 -11.46
N ASP A 39 -14.66 12.80 -11.46
CA ASP A 39 -15.54 13.87 -11.91
C ASP A 39 -15.75 13.72 -13.43
N ARG A 40 -17.01 13.80 -13.86
CA ARG A 40 -17.41 13.67 -15.26
C ARG A 40 -18.00 15.01 -15.69
N ALA A 41 -17.27 15.70 -16.55
CA ALA A 41 -17.75 16.88 -17.27
C ALA A 41 -18.86 16.54 -18.26
#